data_AF-A0A4Y4C587-F1
#
_entry.id   AF-A0A4Y4C587-F1
#
_cell.length_a   1.000
_cell.length_b   1.000
_cell.length_c   1.000
_cell.angle_alpha   90.00
_cell.angle_beta   90.00
_cell.angle_gamma   90.00
#
_symmetry.space_group_name_H-M   'P 1'
#
loop_
_entity.id
_entity.type
_entity.pdbx_description
1 polymer ?
#
loop_
_entity_poly.entity_id
_entity_poly.type
_entity_poly.pdbx_seq_one_letter_code
_entity_poly.pdbx_strand_id
1 'polypeptide(L)' 'MFRGTGLLVGASAGASLTVAAELDARPEYEGATIVAVLPDAGKRYLSAGVFDDPDA' A
#
# COMPACT_ATOMS: atom_id res chain seq x y z
N MET A 1 -3.07 8.42 1.01
CA MET A 1 -4.27 7.57 1.21
C MET A 1 -4.13 6.62 2.42
N PHE A 2 -3.07 5.82 2.55
CA PHE A 2 -3.03 4.73 3.55
C PHE A 2 -2.43 5.05 4.93
N ARG A 3 -2.04 6.31 5.21
CA ARG A 3 -1.32 6.68 6.46
C ARG A 3 -2.14 6.54 7.76
N GLY A 4 -3.45 6.27 7.68
CA GLY A 4 -4.32 6.10 8.85
C GLY A 4 -4.72 4.66 9.18
N THR A 5 -4.28 3.66 8.40
CA THR A 5 -4.73 2.27 8.55
C THR A 5 -4.05 1.50 9.68
N GLY A 6 -2.96 2.05 10.24
CA GLY A 6 -2.11 1.34 11.22
C GLY A 6 -1.24 0.24 10.61
N LEU A 7 -1.19 0.11 9.28
CA LEU A 7 -0.38 -0.88 8.58
C LEU A 7 1.02 -0.31 8.26
N LEU A 8 2.03 -0.77 8.99
CA LEU A 8 3.43 -0.48 8.67
C LEU A 8 3.96 -1.53 7.68
N VAL A 9 3.99 -1.19 6.40
CA VAL A 9 4.36 -2.10 5.29
C VAL A 9 5.41 -1.48 4.36
N GLY A 10 6.06 -2.30 3.53
CA GLY A 10 7.01 -1.85 2.52
C GLY A 10 6.37 -1.15 1.31
N ALA A 11 7.22 -0.63 0.42
CA ALA A 11 6.78 0.11 -0.77
C ALA A 11 5.94 -0.75 -1.75
N SER A 12 6.29 -2.03 -1.92
CA SER A 12 5.56 -2.96 -2.80
C SER A 12 4.12 -3.18 -2.32
N ALA A 13 3.90 -3.30 -1.01
CA ALA A 13 2.57 -3.40 -0.42
C ALA A 13 1.74 -2.13 -0.66
N GLY A 14 2.38 -0.96 -0.57
CA GLY A 14 1.76 0.32 -0.93
C GLY A 14 1.30 0.34 -2.40
N ALA A 15 2.14 -0.14 -3.32
CA ALA A 15 1.77 -0.27 -4.73
C ALA A 15 0.59 -1.23 -4.95
N SER A 16 0.58 -2.40 -4.28
CA SER A 16 -0.53 -3.35 -4.35
C SER A 16 -1.85 -2.74 -3.85
N LEU A 17 -1.82 -1.97 -2.77
CA LEU A 17 -3.01 -1.28 -2.25
C LEU A 17 -3.50 -0.17 -3.17
N THR A 18 -2.59 0.59 -3.78
CA THR A 18 -2.96 1.64 -4.76
C THR A 18 -3.69 1.03 -5.96
N VAL A 19 -3.14 -0.04 -6.56
CA VAL A 19 -3.79 -0.73 -7.68
C VAL A 19 -5.12 -1.33 -7.26
N ALA A 20 -5.20 -1.94 -6.07
CA ALA A 20 -6.46 -2.47 -5.56
C ALA A 20 -7.54 -1.39 -5.44
N ALA A 21 -7.20 -0.21 -4.93
CA ALA A 21 -8.13 0.93 -4.85
C ALA A 21 -8.54 1.46 -6.23
N GLU A 22 -7.61 1.48 -7.19
CA GLU A 22 -7.91 1.86 -8.58
C GLU A 22 -8.82 0.85 -9.30
N LEU A 23 -8.71 -0.44 -8.97
CA LEU A 23 -9.61 -1.49 -9.50
C LEU A 23 -11.00 -1.38 -8.87
N ASP A 24 -11.07 -1.15 -7.57
CA ASP A 24 -12.34 -0.99 -6.83
C ASP A 24 -13.20 0.15 -7.37
N ALA A 25 -12.57 1.21 -7.88
CA ALA A 25 -13.24 2.35 -8.48
C ALA A 25 -13.83 2.09 -9.88
N ARG A 26 -13.55 0.94 -10.52
CA ARG A 26 -13.99 0.67 -11.89
C ARG A 26 -15.34 -0.05 -11.92
N PRO A 27 -16.26 0.31 -12.83
CA PRO A 27 -17.57 -0.32 -12.91
C PRO A 27 -17.55 -1.84 -13.10
N GLU A 28 -16.56 -2.38 -13.81
CA GLU A 28 -16.44 -3.81 -14.04
C GLU A 28 -16.13 -4.65 -12.78
N TYR A 29 -15.72 -4.00 -11.68
CA TYR A 29 -15.47 -4.64 -10.39
C TYR A 29 -16.53 -4.31 -9.34
N GLU A 30 -17.65 -3.68 -9.72
CA GLU A 30 -18.73 -3.37 -8.78
C GLU A 30 -19.25 -4.64 -8.07
N GLY A 31 -19.21 -4.62 -6.74
CA GLY A 31 -19.62 -5.75 -5.89
C GLY A 31 -18.61 -6.91 -5.82
N ALA A 32 -17.45 -6.81 -6.47
CA ALA A 32 -16.39 -7.82 -6.36
C ALA A 32 -15.59 -7.66 -5.06
N THR A 33 -15.08 -8.77 -4.52
CA THR A 33 -14.10 -8.73 -3.42
C THR A 33 -12.69 -8.65 -3.99
N ILE A 34 -12.01 -7.54 -3.78
CA ILE A 34 -10.61 -7.35 -4.21
C ILE A 34 -9.66 -7.75 -3.07
N VAL A 35 -8.72 -8.65 -3.37
CA VAL A 35 -7.72 -9.14 -2.42
C VAL A 35 -6.34 -8.64 -2.84
N ALA A 36 -5.69 -7.86 -1.97
CA ALA A 36 -4.32 -7.39 -2.15
C ALA A 36 -3.37 -8.08 -1.17
N VAL A 37 -2.19 -8.49 -1.65
CA VAL A 37 -1.14 -9.08 -0.81
C VAL A 37 -0.20 -7.98 -0.34
N LEU A 38 0.10 -7.97 0.97
CA LEU A 38 1.11 -7.12 1.57
C LEU A 38 2.35 -7.98 1.85
N PRO A 39 3.40 -7.93 1.00
CA PRO A 39 4.44 -8.97 1.00
C PRO A 39 5.30 -9.01 2.28
N ASP A 40 5.43 -7.87 2.96
CA ASP A 40 6.28 -7.71 4.12
C ASP A 40 5.87 -6.53 5.01
N ALA A 41 6.45 -6.51 6.22
CA ALA A 41 6.30 -5.41 7.16
C ALA A 41 7.35 -4.31 6.92
N GLY A 42 6.92 -3.06 7.05
CA GLY A 42 7.71 -1.85 6.81
C GLY A 42 8.93 -1.72 7.73
N LYS A 43 8.91 -2.37 8.90
CA LYS A 43 10.07 -2.43 9.82
C LYS A 43 11.37 -2.90 9.17
N ARG A 44 11.29 -3.66 8.06
CA ARG A 44 12.46 -4.12 7.30
C ARG A 44 13.16 -3.00 6.52
N TYR A 45 12.50 -1.86 6.34
CA TYR A 45 12.95 -0.77 5.48
C TYR A 45 13.39 0.48 6.24
N LEU A 46 13.47 0.42 7.58
CA LEU A 46 13.88 1.56 8.41
C LEU A 46 15.28 2.10 8.08
N SER A 47 16.15 1.28 7.49
CA SER A 47 17.49 1.66 7.05
C SER A 47 17.64 1.76 5.52
N ALA A 48 16.54 1.62 4.78
CA ALA A 48 16.53 1.59 3.32
C ALA A 48 16.06 2.93 2.70
N GLY A 49 15.84 3.95 3.53
CA GLY A 49 15.38 5.28 3.12
C GLY A 49 13.93 5.36 2.65
N VAL A 50 13.14 4.28 2.78
CA VAL A 50 11.73 4.24 2.34
C VAL A 50 10.84 5.23 3.12
N PHE A 51 11.24 5.59 4.33
CA PHE A 51 10.49 6.50 5.21
C PHE A 51 11.22 7.81 5.47
N ASP A 52 12.33 8.07 4.77
CA ASP A 52 13.05 9.32 4.92
C ASP A 52 12.17 10.47 4.43
N ASP A 53 12.29 11.61 5.09
CA ASP A 53 11.61 12.82 4.67
C ASP A 53 12.31 13.36 3.41
N PRO A 54 11.60 13.46 2.27
CA PRO A 54 12.20 13.96 1.03
C PRO A 54 12.65 15.42 1.12
N ASP A 55 12.15 16.18 2.10
CA ASP A 55 12.44 17.60 2.31
C ASP A 55 13.39 17.87 3.50
N ALA A 56 13.95 16.82 4.12
CA ALA A 56 14.90 16.93 5.22
C ALA A 56 16.36 17.16 4.79
#